data_AF-A0A842Q8K2-F1
#
_entry.id   AF-A0A842Q8K2-F1
#
_cell.length_a   1.000
_cell.length_b   1.000
_cell.length_c   1.000
_cell.angle_alpha   90.00
_cell.angle_beta   90.00
_cell.angle_gamma   90.00
#
_symmetry.space_group_name_H-M   'P 1'
#
loop_
_entity.id
_entity.type
_entity.pdbx_description
1 polymer ?
#
loop_
_entity_poly.entity_id
_entity_poly.type
_entity_poly.pdbx_seq_one_letter_code
_entity_poly.pdbx_strand_id
1 'polypeptide(L)'
;LTTSSFGTLSSLSFIGFIIWGLGLTIETIADLQKFKFKNNPKNKGKWIQSGLWKYSRHPNYFGEILCWVGVYIYCLNYLSGLNALIGLISPVFISSLLLFVTGIPRLEERHDKKYGDKKEYQKYKKKTSKLILWPPKE
;
A
#
# COMPACT_ATOMS: atom_id res chain seq x y z
N LEU A 1 18.42 -30.31 -29.45
CA LEU A 1 17.35 -29.33 -29.18
C LEU A 1 16.82 -29.61 -27.78
N THR A 2 17.41 -28.99 -26.76
CA THR A 2 16.87 -29.02 -25.39
C THR A 2 15.58 -28.22 -25.42
N THR A 3 14.44 -28.92 -25.42
CA THR A 3 13.14 -28.32 -25.15
C THR A 3 13.23 -27.67 -23.78
N SER A 4 13.47 -26.36 -23.75
CA SER A 4 13.20 -25.50 -22.61
C SER A 4 11.73 -25.75 -22.26
N SER A 5 11.51 -26.52 -21.20
CA SER A 5 10.22 -26.53 -20.55
C SER A 5 9.90 -25.08 -20.22
N PHE A 6 8.94 -24.48 -20.93
CA PHE A 6 8.33 -23.25 -20.46
C PHE A 6 7.92 -23.54 -19.03
N GLY A 7 8.64 -22.93 -18.07
CA GLY A 7 8.54 -23.29 -16.67
C GLY A 7 7.08 -23.27 -16.27
N THR A 8 6.54 -24.43 -15.90
CA THR A 8 5.19 -24.53 -15.36
C THR A 8 5.07 -23.50 -14.25
N LEU A 9 4.19 -22.51 -14.41
CA LEU A 9 3.88 -21.54 -13.36
C LEU A 9 3.55 -22.33 -12.10
N SER A 10 4.39 -22.24 -11.08
CA SER A 10 4.09 -22.89 -9.83
C SER A 10 2.91 -22.17 -9.18
N SER A 11 2.16 -22.88 -8.33
CA SER A 11 1.07 -22.29 -7.56
C SER A 11 1.53 -21.07 -6.76
N LEU A 12 2.78 -21.07 -6.28
CA LEU A 12 3.35 -19.96 -5.54
C LEU A 12 3.60 -18.73 -6.44
N SER A 13 4.07 -18.92 -7.69
CA SER A 13 4.20 -17.82 -8.64
C SER A 13 2.84 -17.21 -8.97
N PHE A 14 1.81 -18.05 -9.13
CA PHE A 14 0.45 -17.57 -9.34
C PHE A 14 -0.08 -16.77 -8.15
N ILE A 15 0.13 -17.24 -6.92
CA ILE A 15 -0.24 -16.50 -5.69
C ILE A 15 0.47 -15.14 -5.63
N GLY A 16 1.78 -15.10 -5.91
CA GLY A 16 2.54 -13.86 -5.94
C GLY A 16 2.00 -12.86 -6.96
N PHE A 17 1.65 -13.33 -8.15
CA PHE A 17 1.03 -12.52 -9.21
C PHE A 17 -0.33 -11.95 -8.78
N ILE A 18 -1.19 -12.75 -8.13
CA ILE A 18 -2.48 -12.28 -7.62
C ILE A 18 -2.30 -11.21 -6.53
N ILE A 19 -1.39 -11.44 -5.58
CA ILE A 19 -1.10 -10.47 -4.52
C ILE A 19 -0.59 -9.15 -5.11
N TRP A 20 0.32 -9.22 -6.08
CA TRP A 20 0.81 -8.06 -6.80
C TRP A 20 -0.30 -7.31 -7.53
N GLY A 21 -1.17 -8.02 -8.26
CA GLY A 21 -2.29 -7.41 -8.99
C GLY A 21 -3.30 -6.73 -8.06
N LEU A 22 -3.58 -7.32 -6.89
CA LEU A 22 -4.40 -6.70 -5.85
C LEU A 22 -3.73 -5.44 -5.30
N GLY A 23 -2.43 -5.49 -5.02
CA GLY A 23 -1.65 -4.33 -4.58
C GLY A 23 -1.72 -3.17 -5.57
N LEU A 24 -1.46 -3.45 -6.85
CA LEU A 24 -1.48 -2.48 -7.93
C LEU A 24 -2.88 -1.85 -8.09
N THR A 25 -3.92 -2.67 -8.00
CA THR A 25 -5.32 -2.21 -8.09
C THR A 25 -5.67 -1.28 -6.94
N ILE A 26 -5.32 -1.65 -5.70
CA ILE A 26 -5.54 -0.83 -4.51
C ILE A 26 -4.80 0.50 -4.62
N GLU A 27 -3.52 0.47 -4.98
CA GLU A 27 -2.68 1.65 -5.12
C GLU A 27 -3.24 2.61 -6.17
N THR A 28 -3.51 2.10 -7.37
CA THR A 28 -4.05 2.87 -8.49
C THR A 28 -5.39 3.52 -8.13
N ILE A 29 -6.32 2.76 -7.54
CA ILE A 29 -7.62 3.30 -7.14
C ILE A 29 -7.46 4.36 -6.05
N ALA A 30 -6.60 4.11 -5.05
CA ALA A 30 -6.37 5.05 -3.96
C ALA A 30 -5.81 6.39 -4.45
N ASP A 31 -4.86 6.35 -5.38
CA ASP A 31 -4.25 7.55 -5.93
C ASP A 31 -5.19 8.28 -6.90
N LEU A 32 -5.96 7.56 -7.71
CA LEU A 32 -7.02 8.17 -8.53
C LEU A 32 -8.08 8.87 -7.67
N GLN A 33 -8.51 8.26 -6.57
CA GLN A 33 -9.44 8.88 -5.62
C GLN A 33 -8.83 10.15 -5.02
N LYS A 34 -7.57 10.10 -4.58
CA LYS A 34 -6.85 11.24 -4.00
C LYS A 34 -6.65 12.37 -5.01
N PHE A 35 -6.30 12.04 -6.26
CA PHE A 35 -6.13 12.99 -7.36
C PHE A 35 -7.43 13.72 -7.66
N LYS A 36 -8.52 12.96 -7.89
CA LYS A 36 -9.86 13.54 -8.12
C LYS A 36 -10.31 14.41 -6.95
N PHE A 37 -10.05 13.98 -5.71
CA PHE A 37 -10.39 14.77 -4.53
C PHE A 37 -9.65 16.10 -4.47
N LYS A 38 -8.32 16.09 -4.69
CA LYS A 38 -7.48 17.30 -4.64
C LYS A 38 -7.80 18.30 -5.73
N ASN A 39 -8.16 17.82 -6.92
CA ASN A 39 -8.46 18.68 -8.07
C ASN A 39 -9.85 19.32 -8.03
N ASN A 40 -10.71 18.93 -7.08
CA ASN A 40 -12.02 19.54 -6.92
C ASN A 40 -11.93 20.79 -6.01
N PRO A 41 -12.24 22.01 -6.50
CA PRO A 41 -12.19 23.23 -5.70
C PRO A 41 -13.05 23.20 -4.44
N LYS A 42 -14.15 22.42 -4.43
CA LYS A 42 -15.04 22.26 -3.25
C LYS A 42 -14.39 21.50 -2.08
N ASN A 43 -13.23 20.88 -2.32
CA ASN A 43 -12.46 20.14 -1.33
C ASN A 43 -11.28 20.94 -0.78
N LYS A 44 -11.11 22.21 -1.16
CA LYS A 44 -10.10 23.10 -0.56
C LYS A 44 -10.25 23.12 0.96
N GLY A 45 -9.13 22.91 1.66
CA GLY A 45 -9.09 22.87 3.13
C GLY A 45 -9.67 21.61 3.79
N LYS A 46 -10.00 20.57 3.00
CA LYS A 46 -10.52 19.27 3.49
C LYS A 46 -9.49 18.14 3.24
N TRP A 47 -9.73 17.00 3.87
CA TRP A 47 -9.00 15.75 3.65
C TRP A 47 -9.93 14.71 3.03
N ILE A 48 -9.35 13.77 2.28
CA ILE A 48 -10.10 12.64 1.73
C ILE A 48 -10.39 11.63 2.84
N GLN A 49 -11.63 11.16 2.90
CA GLN A 49 -12.11 10.16 3.86
C GLN A 49 -13.18 9.24 3.24
N SER A 50 -13.26 9.20 1.91
CA SER A 50 -14.21 8.41 1.12
C SER A 50 -13.48 7.39 0.26
N GLY A 51 -14.20 6.38 -0.24
CA GLY A 51 -13.60 5.28 -1.00
C GLY A 51 -12.65 4.45 -0.11
N LEU A 52 -11.47 4.10 -0.63
CA LEU A 52 -10.47 3.33 0.12
C LEU A 52 -9.93 4.11 1.33
N TRP A 53 -9.95 5.44 1.25
CA TRP A 53 -9.52 6.33 2.33
C TRP A 53 -10.45 6.30 3.55
N LYS A 54 -11.65 5.71 3.42
CA LYS A 54 -12.50 5.42 4.59
C LYS A 54 -11.94 4.27 5.43
N TYR A 55 -11.25 3.31 4.82
CA TYR A 55 -10.80 2.08 5.47
C TYR A 55 -9.34 2.14 5.91
N SER A 56 -8.54 2.97 5.27
CA SER A 56 -7.15 3.22 5.62
C SER A 56 -6.80 4.68 5.39
N ARG A 57 -5.93 5.23 6.23
CA ARG A 57 -5.37 6.56 6.04
C ARG A 57 -4.27 6.60 4.98
N HIS A 58 -3.71 5.44 4.63
CA HIS A 58 -2.66 5.29 3.62
C HIS A 58 -2.91 4.05 2.74
N PRO A 59 -4.06 3.96 2.05
CA PRO A 59 -4.42 2.78 1.25
C PRO A 59 -3.47 2.59 0.07
N ASN A 60 -2.92 3.68 -0.48
CA ASN A 60 -1.93 3.62 -1.56
C ASN A 60 -0.64 2.91 -1.11
N TYR A 61 -0.13 3.22 0.09
CA TYR A 61 1.04 2.53 0.65
C TYR A 61 0.79 1.07 0.99
N PHE A 62 -0.45 0.73 1.37
CA PHE A 62 -0.82 -0.68 1.54
C PHE A 62 -0.75 -1.43 0.21
N GLY A 63 -1.26 -0.83 -0.87
CA GLY A 63 -1.13 -1.37 -2.23
C GLY A 63 0.33 -1.56 -2.64
N GLU A 64 1.17 -0.54 -2.44
CA GLU A 64 2.60 -0.59 -2.77
C GLU A 64 3.32 -1.71 -1.99
N ILE A 65 3.05 -1.87 -0.69
CA ILE A 65 3.61 -2.97 0.11
C ILE A 65 3.17 -4.33 -0.45
N LEU A 66 1.90 -4.49 -0.83
CA LEU A 66 1.41 -5.72 -1.46
C LEU A 66 2.08 -5.98 -2.80
N CYS A 67 2.37 -4.96 -3.61
CA CYS A 67 3.13 -5.12 -4.85
C CYS A 67 4.50 -5.77 -4.58
N TRP A 68 5.27 -5.24 -3.62
CA TRP A 68 6.60 -5.76 -3.32
C TRP A 68 6.57 -7.14 -2.67
N VAL A 69 5.58 -7.40 -1.81
CA VAL A 69 5.36 -8.74 -1.24
C VAL A 69 4.98 -9.74 -2.34
N GLY A 70 4.10 -9.35 -3.27
CA GLY A 70 3.68 -10.18 -4.39
C GLY A 70 4.83 -10.52 -5.34
N VAL A 71 5.68 -9.54 -5.67
CA VAL A 71 6.92 -9.76 -6.45
C VAL A 71 7.86 -10.73 -5.74
N TYR A 72 8.08 -10.55 -4.43
CA TYR A 72 8.91 -11.48 -3.66
C TYR A 72 8.37 -12.91 -3.70
N ILE A 73 7.06 -13.09 -3.44
CA ILE A 73 6.41 -14.40 -3.49
C ILE A 73 6.48 -15.02 -4.89
N TYR A 74 6.33 -14.20 -5.94
CA TYR A 74 6.48 -14.66 -7.32
C TYR A 74 7.88 -15.23 -7.58
N CYS A 75 8.91 -14.51 -7.12
CA CYS A 75 10.31 -14.86 -7.30
C CYS A 75 10.78 -16.03 -6.42
N LEU A 76 10.09 -16.32 -5.31
CA LEU A 76 10.50 -17.36 -4.35
C LEU A 76 10.74 -18.73 -5.00
N ASN A 77 10.03 -19.09 -6.07
CA ASN A 77 10.24 -20.37 -6.76
C ASN A 77 11.58 -20.47 -7.48
N TYR A 78 12.20 -19.33 -7.76
CA TYR A 78 13.48 -19.23 -8.48
C TYR A 78 14.64 -18.92 -7.53
N LEU A 79 14.36 -18.72 -6.24
CA LEU A 79 15.33 -18.37 -5.22
C LEU A 79 15.47 -19.53 -4.23
N SER A 80 16.70 -19.83 -3.83
CA SER A 80 17.00 -20.86 -2.83
C SER A 80 18.08 -20.40 -1.86
N GLY A 81 18.07 -20.97 -0.64
CA GLY A 81 19.04 -20.66 0.40
C GLY A 81 19.15 -19.16 0.70
N LEU A 82 20.38 -18.65 0.68
CA LEU A 82 20.68 -17.24 0.97
C LEU A 82 20.00 -16.26 0.00
N ASN A 83 19.79 -16.65 -1.25
CA ASN A 83 19.17 -15.78 -2.26
C ASN A 83 17.70 -15.46 -1.92
N ALA A 84 16.98 -16.41 -1.30
CA ALA A 84 15.61 -16.16 -0.82
C ALA A 84 15.61 -15.12 0.32
N LEU A 85 16.58 -15.18 1.23
CA LEU A 85 16.74 -14.19 2.30
C LEU A 85 17.12 -12.81 1.76
N ILE A 86 18.01 -12.74 0.78
CA ILE A 86 18.37 -11.49 0.10
C ILE A 86 17.12 -10.91 -0.60
N GLY A 87 16.28 -11.74 -1.19
CA GLY A 87 15.02 -11.32 -1.81
C GLY A 87 14.07 -10.58 -0.86
N LEU A 88 14.06 -10.91 0.45
CA LEU A 88 13.25 -10.22 1.45
C LEU A 88 13.67 -8.77 1.68
N ILE A 89 14.92 -8.42 1.36
CA ILE A 89 15.44 -7.06 1.59
C ILE A 89 14.56 -6.04 0.88
N SER A 90 14.11 -6.31 -0.34
CA SER A 90 13.30 -5.37 -1.13
C SER A 90 11.95 -5.03 -0.46
N PRO A 91 11.03 -5.99 -0.19
CA PRO A 91 9.75 -5.67 0.45
C PRO A 91 9.92 -5.11 1.87
N VAL A 92 10.91 -5.59 2.63
CA VAL A 92 11.20 -5.07 3.99
C VAL A 92 11.70 -3.63 3.92
N PHE A 93 12.61 -3.32 3.00
CA PHE A 93 13.18 -2.00 2.83
C PHE A 93 12.11 -0.98 2.41
N ILE A 94 11.32 -1.27 1.38
CA ILE A 94 10.24 -0.37 0.95
C ILE A 94 9.20 -0.19 2.04
N SER A 95 8.76 -1.28 2.69
CA SER A 95 7.82 -1.19 3.82
C SER A 95 8.38 -0.32 4.95
N SER A 96 9.68 -0.43 5.25
CA SER A 96 10.31 0.36 6.31
C SER A 96 10.39 1.85 5.96
N LEU A 97 10.73 2.19 4.71
CA LEU A 97 10.75 3.57 4.24
C LEU A 97 9.35 4.20 4.32
N LEU A 98 8.33 3.45 3.89
CA LEU A 98 6.95 3.91 3.92
C LEU A 98 6.40 4.04 5.34
N LEU A 99 6.68 3.08 6.23
CA LEU A 99 6.12 3.05 7.58
C LEU A 99 6.83 4.01 8.55
N PHE A 100 8.15 4.17 8.43
CA PHE A 100 8.95 4.76 9.50
C PHE A 100 9.77 5.98 9.09
N VAL A 101 10.07 6.16 7.79
CA VAL A 101 11.01 7.20 7.36
C VAL A 101 10.32 8.32 6.59
N THR A 102 9.99 8.09 5.32
CA THR A 102 9.56 9.13 4.39
C THR A 102 8.06 9.11 4.12
N GLY A 103 7.40 7.96 4.29
CA GLY A 103 5.98 7.81 3.97
C GLY A 103 5.05 8.38 5.04
N ILE A 104 4.51 7.49 5.88
CA ILE A 104 3.41 7.77 6.81
C ILE A 104 3.75 8.87 7.81
N PRO A 105 4.90 8.84 8.54
CA PRO A 105 5.14 9.81 9.61
C PRO A 105 5.13 11.25 9.11
N ARG A 106 5.80 11.51 7.98
CA ARG A 106 5.89 12.86 7.39
C ARG A 106 4.55 13.34 6.84
N LEU A 107 3.74 12.44 6.28
CA LEU A 107 2.41 12.79 5.78
C LEU A 107 1.43 13.04 6.92
N GLU A 108 1.45 12.23 7.98
CA GLU A 108 0.63 12.45 9.17
C GLU A 108 1.00 13.76 9.84
N GLU A 109 2.29 14.06 10.03
CA GLU A 109 2.74 15.33 10.60
C GLU A 109 2.24 16.54 9.80
N ARG A 110 2.33 16.49 8.46
CA ARG A 110 1.81 17.56 7.59
C ARG A 110 0.29 17.70 7.70
N HIS A 111 -0.45 16.61 7.77
CA HIS A 111 -1.90 16.65 7.93
C HIS A 111 -2.29 17.15 9.33
N ASP A 112 -1.56 16.76 10.37
CA ASP A 112 -1.80 17.23 11.73
C ASP A 112 -1.53 18.73 11.86
N LYS A 113 -0.45 19.25 11.24
CA LYS A 113 -0.21 20.71 11.20
C LYS A 113 -1.31 21.48 10.48
N LYS A 114 -1.97 20.86 9.49
CA LYS A 114 -2.97 21.53 8.65
C LYS A 114 -4.41 21.38 9.15
N TYR A 115 -4.73 20.25 9.77
CA TYR A 115 -6.08 19.85 10.14
C TYR A 115 -6.22 19.45 11.61
N GLY A 116 -5.13 19.47 12.38
CA GLY A 116 -5.09 18.96 13.75
C GLY A 116 -6.09 19.61 14.70
N ASP A 117 -6.38 20.89 14.50
CA ASP A 117 -7.34 21.62 15.34
C ASP A 117 -8.82 21.28 15.01
N LYS A 118 -9.07 20.57 13.91
CA LYS A 118 -10.42 20.20 13.47
C LYS A 118 -10.87 18.92 14.16
N LYS A 119 -11.94 19.00 14.97
CA LYS A 119 -12.51 17.86 15.71
C LYS A 119 -12.87 16.69 14.78
N GLU A 120 -13.36 16.98 13.58
CA GLU A 120 -13.73 15.96 12.59
C GLU A 120 -12.51 15.20 12.06
N TYR A 121 -11.39 15.89 11.85
CA TYR A 121 -10.14 15.26 11.41
C TYR A 121 -9.61 14.34 12.50
N GLN A 122 -9.62 14.78 13.75
CA GLN A 122 -9.21 13.95 14.88
C GLN A 122 -10.10 12.70 15.04
N LYS A 123 -11.42 12.85 14.84
CA LYS A 123 -12.35 11.71 14.83
C LYS A 123 -12.04 10.72 13.71
N TYR A 124 -11.82 11.21 12.49
CA TYR A 124 -11.39 10.40 11.35
C TYR A 124 -10.07 9.67 11.65
N LYS A 125 -9.08 10.37 12.19
CA LYS A 125 -7.75 9.83 12.51
C LYS A 125 -7.79 8.71 13.54
N LYS A 126 -8.63 8.84 14.57
CA LYS A 126 -8.81 7.83 15.62
C LYS A 126 -9.55 6.58 15.13
N LYS A 127 -10.55 6.76 14.26
CA LYS A 127 -11.40 5.66 13.78
C LYS A 127 -10.78 4.86 12.64
N THR A 128 -9.95 5.51 11.82
CA THR A 128 -9.47 4.92 10.56
C THR A 128 -8.11 4.28 10.75
N SER A 129 -7.97 3.03 10.30
CA SER A 129 -6.71 2.30 10.30
C SER A 129 -5.61 3.11 9.62
N LYS A 130 -4.37 2.99 10.12
CA LYS A 130 -3.22 3.71 9.56
C LYS A 130 -2.86 3.19 8.17
N LEU A 131 -2.79 1.87 7.99
CA LEU A 131 -2.29 1.23 6.77
C LEU A 131 -3.27 0.19 6.21
N ILE A 132 -3.70 -0.76 7.04
CA ILE A 132 -4.54 -1.89 6.61
C ILE A 132 -5.94 -1.37 6.20
N LEU A 133 -6.50 -1.89 5.11
CA LEU A 133 -7.89 -1.64 4.70
C LEU A 133 -8.86 -2.33 5.69
N TRP A 134 -9.18 -1.66 6.79
CA TRP A 134 -10.03 -2.18 7.86
C TRP A 134 -11.26 -1.30 8.08
N PRO A 135 -12.44 -1.85 8.42
CA PRO A 135 -13.61 -1.04 8.78
C PRO A 135 -13.30 -0.01 9.89
N PRO A 136 -13.81 1.23 9.80
CA PRO A 136 -13.61 2.23 10.86
C PRO A 136 -14.12 1.75 12.21
N LYS A 137 -13.40 2.11 13.27
CA LYS A 137 -13.85 1.85 14.64
C LYS A 137 -15.07 2.71 15.00
N GLU A 138 -15.96 2.17 15.82
CA GLU A 138 -17.14 2.86 16.36
C GLU A 138 -16.78 3.98 17.34
#